data_AF-A0A438MH82-F1
#
_entry.id   AF-A0A438MH82-F1
#
_cell.length_a   1.000
_cell.length_b   1.000
_cell.length_c   1.000
_cell.angle_alpha   90.00
_cell.angle_beta   90.00
_cell.angle_gamma   90.00
#
_symmetry.space_group_name_H-M   'P 1'
#
loop_
_entity.id
_entity.type
_entity.pdbx_description
1 polymer ?
#
loop_
_entity_poly.entity_id
_entity_poly.type
_entity_poly.pdbx_seq_one_letter_code
_entity_poly.pdbx_strand_id
1 'polypeptide(L)' 'MGPRAISKPQWQQLRSPWLSPRRPAAVTQSGSSQLSGTVEFPIITHVQSGKCLDGSISQGVRLNTCNGSDYQHWS' A
#
# COMPACT_ATOMS: atom_id res chain seq x y z
N MET A 1 16.93 -64.41 3.04
CA MET A 1 16.38 -63.85 1.80
C MET A 1 16.39 -62.34 1.95
N GLY A 2 17.44 -61.68 1.45
CA GLY A 2 17.67 -60.24 1.65
C GLY A 2 16.98 -59.40 0.57
N PRO A 3 16.44 -58.22 0.89
CA PRO A 3 15.79 -57.37 -0.10
C PRO A 3 16.84 -56.73 -1.04
N ARG A 4 16.58 -56.86 -2.34
CA ARG A 4 17.34 -56.22 -3.42
C ARG A 4 17.26 -54.69 -3.30
N ALA A 5 18.40 -54.02 -3.40
CA ALA A 5 18.47 -52.56 -3.44
C ALA A 5 17.87 -52.03 -4.76
N ILE A 6 16.91 -51.12 -4.65
CA ILE A 6 16.38 -50.34 -5.78
C ILE A 6 17.24 -49.08 -5.89
N SER A 7 17.92 -48.90 -7.03
CA SER A 7 18.67 -47.68 -7.33
C SER A 7 17.71 -46.49 -7.45
N LYS A 8 17.96 -45.43 -6.66
CA LYS A 8 17.17 -44.20 -6.70
C LYS A 8 17.35 -43.45 -8.04
N PRO A 9 16.31 -42.79 -8.57
CA PRO A 9 16.42 -42.05 -9.83
C PRO A 9 17.25 -40.75 -9.67
N GLN A 10 18.05 -40.45 -10.69
CA GLN A 10 19.10 -39.42 -10.72
C GLN A 10 18.63 -37.98 -10.45
N TRP A 11 17.33 -37.70 -10.54
CA TRP A 11 16.76 -36.35 -10.34
C TRP A 11 16.73 -35.87 -8.88
N GLN A 12 17.05 -36.74 -7.90
CA GLN A 12 17.02 -36.38 -6.47
C GLN A 12 18.30 -35.73 -5.94
N GLN A 13 19.35 -35.51 -6.75
CA GLN A 13 20.64 -34.99 -6.26
C GLN A 13 20.87 -33.48 -6.44
N LEU A 14 19.87 -32.71 -6.87
CA LEU A 14 20.04 -31.26 -7.06
C LEU A 14 19.01 -30.46 -6.24
N ARG A 15 19.29 -30.27 -4.94
CA ARG A 15 18.71 -29.16 -4.16
C ARG A 15 19.78 -28.55 -3.25
N SER A 16 20.03 -27.27 -3.50
CA SER A 16 21.18 -26.48 -3.11
C SER A 16 21.26 -26.17 -1.60
N PRO A 17 22.47 -25.86 -1.07
CA PRO A 17 22.75 -25.78 0.36
C PRO A 17 22.82 -24.33 0.87
N TRP A 18 21.73 -23.57 0.91
CA TRP A 18 21.85 -22.16 1.34
C TRP A 18 20.64 -21.64 2.14
N LEU A 19 20.96 -21.31 3.39
CA LEU A 19 20.34 -20.37 4.34
C LEU A 19 19.18 -20.87 5.23
N SER A 20 19.54 -21.18 6.47
CA SER A 20 18.64 -21.17 7.64
C SER A 20 18.17 -19.75 7.99
N PRO A 21 16.94 -19.55 8.54
CA PRO A 21 16.50 -18.25 9.03
C PRO A 21 16.95 -17.99 10.48
N ARG A 22 17.54 -16.82 10.75
CA ARG A 22 17.80 -16.32 12.11
C ARG A 22 16.53 -15.69 12.68
N ARG A 23 16.13 -16.09 13.90
CA ARG A 23 15.06 -15.42 14.69
C ARG A 23 15.55 -14.06 15.19
N PRO A 24 14.79 -12.95 15.02
CA PRO A 24 15.09 -11.71 15.71
C PRO A 24 14.56 -11.73 17.15
N ALA A 25 15.27 -11.03 18.04
CA ALA A 25 14.92 -10.82 19.44
C ALA A 25 13.72 -9.87 19.58
N ALA A 26 12.88 -10.11 20.60
CA ALA A 26 11.71 -9.31 20.89
C ALA A 26 12.08 -7.86 21.24
N VAL A 27 11.48 -6.89 20.54
CA VAL A 27 11.59 -5.47 20.86
C VAL A 27 10.43 -5.09 21.80
N THR A 28 10.75 -4.49 22.94
CA THR A 28 9.78 -3.88 23.84
C THR A 28 9.29 -2.58 23.19
N GLN A 29 8.00 -2.51 22.84
CA GLN A 29 7.35 -1.30 22.36
C GLN A 29 6.92 -0.43 23.54
N SER A 30 7.35 0.83 23.55
CA SER A 30 6.78 1.89 24.39
C SER A 30 6.89 3.21 23.65
N GLY A 31 5.75 3.80 23.30
CA GLY A 31 5.68 5.12 22.66
C GLY A 31 4.51 5.23 21.70
N SER A 32 3.36 5.65 22.22
CA SER A 32 2.21 6.11 21.42
C SER A 32 2.57 7.43 20.73
N SER A 33 3.22 7.38 19.58
CA SER A 33 3.52 8.57 18.78
C SER A 33 2.41 8.75 17.73
N GLN A 34 1.64 9.80 17.93
CA GLN A 34 0.43 10.20 17.22
C GLN A 34 0.57 10.09 15.68
N LEU A 35 -0.39 9.41 15.04
CA LEU A 35 -0.64 9.47 13.61
C LEU A 35 -1.15 10.87 13.25
N SER A 36 -0.23 11.83 13.12
CA SER A 36 -0.50 13.14 12.55
C SER A 36 -0.53 13.02 11.02
N GLY A 37 -1.48 12.26 10.50
CA GLY A 37 -1.75 12.22 9.07
C GLY A 37 -2.68 13.37 8.72
N THR A 38 -2.18 14.39 8.02
CA THR A 38 -3.07 15.30 7.29
C THR A 38 -3.83 14.44 6.29
N VAL A 39 -5.14 14.30 6.48
CA VAL A 39 -5.99 13.67 5.47
C VAL A 39 -6.03 14.64 4.30
N GLU A 40 -5.24 14.35 3.27
CA GLU A 40 -5.27 15.11 2.03
C GLU A 40 -6.49 14.65 1.23
N PHE A 41 -7.49 15.53 1.14
CA PHE A 41 -8.64 15.28 0.30
C PHE A 41 -8.27 15.55 -1.16
N PRO A 42 -8.59 14.64 -2.10
CA PRO A 42 -8.26 14.84 -3.50
C PRO A 42 -9.06 16.02 -4.07
N ILE A 43 -8.34 17.00 -4.62
CA ILE A 43 -8.95 18.12 -5.35
C ILE A 43 -9.07 17.73 -6.83
N ILE A 44 -10.32 17.62 -7.31
CA ILE A 44 -10.59 17.24 -8.69
C ILE A 44 -10.42 18.47 -9.59
N THR A 45 -9.44 18.43 -10.50
CA THR A 45 -9.13 19.54 -11.41
C THR A 45 -9.48 19.20 -12.85
N HIS A 46 -10.21 20.09 -13.51
CA HIS A 46 -10.51 19.99 -14.93
C HIS A 46 -9.30 20.43 -15.77
N VAL A 47 -8.68 19.47 -16.48
CA VAL A 47 -7.38 19.64 -17.14
C VAL A 47 -7.35 20.79 -18.15
N GLN A 48 -8.42 20.97 -18.93
CA GLN A 48 -8.45 22.00 -19.98
C GLN A 48 -8.54 23.42 -19.42
N SER A 49 -9.29 23.62 -18.33
CA SER A 49 -9.55 24.95 -17.78
C SER A 49 -8.73 25.28 -16.53
N GLY A 50 -8.06 24.29 -15.93
CA GLY A 50 -7.32 24.44 -14.67
C GLY A 50 -8.20 24.80 -13.47
N LYS A 51 -9.51 24.52 -13.56
CA LYS A 51 -10.50 24.83 -12.51
C LYS A 51 -10.80 23.60 -11.67
N CYS A 52 -11.13 23.80 -10.40
CA CYS A 52 -11.48 22.75 -9.47
C CYS A 52 -12.99 22.48 -9.45
N LEU A 53 -13.37 21.23 -9.24
CA LEU A 53 -14.76 20.84 -9.01
C LEU A 53 -15.20 21.36 -7.63
N ASP A 54 -16.25 22.17 -7.62
CA ASP A 54 -16.74 22.94 -6.47
C ASP A 54 -18.23 22.64 -6.27
N GLY A 55 -18.59 22.15 -5.09
CA GLY A 55 -19.96 21.82 -4.69
C GLY A 55 -20.52 22.84 -3.71
N SER A 56 -20.88 24.03 -4.19
CA SER A 56 -21.41 25.11 -3.35
C SER A 56 -22.92 24.96 -3.11
N ILE A 57 -23.42 25.20 -1.89
CA ILE A 57 -24.86 25.11 -1.56
C ILE A 57 -25.72 26.01 -2.46
N SER A 58 -25.29 27.25 -2.70
CA SER A 58 -26.06 28.23 -3.46
C SER A 58 -25.92 28.11 -4.97
N GLN A 59 -24.89 27.41 -5.47
CA GLN A 59 -24.52 27.41 -6.90
C GLN A 59 -24.46 26.00 -7.50
N GLY A 60 -24.65 24.97 -6.68
CA GLY A 60 -24.57 23.58 -7.08
C GLY A 60 -23.14 23.12 -7.40
N VAL A 61 -23.06 21.99 -8.09
CA VAL A 61 -21.79 21.41 -8.58
C VAL A 61 -21.36 22.15 -9.84
N ARG A 62 -20.19 22.76 -9.82
CA ARG A 62 -19.63 23.55 -10.93
C ARG A 62 -18.11 23.52 -10.94
N LEU A 63 -17.52 24.07 -11.99
CA LEU A 63 -16.09 24.36 -12.02
C LEU A 63 -15.82 25.78 -11.51
N ASN A 64 -14.97 25.90 -10.50
CA ASN A 64 -14.60 27.18 -9.88
C ASN A 64 -13.08 27.33 -9.78
N THR A 65 -12.60 28.52 -9.47
CA THR A 65 -11.19 28.72 -9.16
C THR A 65 -10.82 27.89 -7.93
N CYS A 66 -9.71 27.16 -8.03
CA CYS A 66 -9.17 26.38 -6.93
C CYS A 66 -8.83 27.30 -5.75
N ASN A 67 -9.51 27.12 -4.62
CA ASN A 67 -9.40 28.00 -3.45
C ASN A 67 -9.17 27.24 -2.14
N GLY A 68 -9.09 25.90 -2.17
CA GLY A 68 -8.84 25.07 -0.99
C GLY A 68 -10.00 25.05 0.00
N SER A 69 -11.20 25.46 -0.41
CA SER A 69 -12.39 25.34 0.42
C SER A 69 -12.86 23.90 0.54
N ASP A 70 -13.60 23.60 1.60
CA ASP A 70 -14.19 22.27 1.83
C ASP A 70 -15.18 21.86 0.72
N TYR A 71 -15.74 22.83 -0.01
CA TYR A 71 -16.58 22.57 -1.18
C TYR A 71 -15.81 21.97 -2.36
N GLN A 72 -14.47 21.93 -2.29
CA GLN A 72 -13.59 21.34 -3.28
C GLN A 72 -12.94 20.03 -2.80
N HIS A 73 -13.30 19.56 -1.61
CA HIS A 73 -12.84 18.29 -1.04
C HIS A 73 -13.87 17.19 -1.31
N TRP A 74 -13.44 16.14 -2.00
CA TRP A 74 -14.29 15.01 -2.40
C TRP A 74 -13.75 13.71 -1.81
N SER A 75 -14.62 12.90 -1.20
CA SER A 75 -14.30 11.58 -0.62
C SER A 75 -15.15 10.49 -1.23
#